data_AF-A0AAV0MNR2-F1
#
_entry.id   AF-A0AAV0MNR2-F1
#
_cell.length_a   1.000
_cell.length_b   1.000
_cell.length_c   1.000
_cell.angle_alpha   90.00
_cell.angle_beta   90.00
_cell.angle_gamma   90.00
#
_symmetry.space_group_name_H-M   'P 1'
#
loop_
_entity.id
_entity.type
_entity.pdbx_description
1 polymer ?
#
loop_
_entity_poly.entity_id
_entity_poly.type
_entity_poly.pdbx_seq_one_letter_code
_entity_poly.pdbx_strand_id
1 'polypeptide(L)'
;MPVYETLFKSPLEVLPICSDMFTYHYCRGDPIPSSLIEKVDDYLPQDFSNFFPTCQDETGWDGVCKPFSWIHADIMDDNVHMESTTAGLDGNSADSSQENSSSVNGCKDGGFRTCWHPGHILDFSNLKCGERILDIIPIYLDIFRGDSSLLKVLLDRYKLPLQMKRSSVTIEEKFGRLSYRAMCYCILNEENILGAIFSMWKELRAAKSWEEVELAVWGVLNDNEAVS
;
A
#
# COMPACT_ATOMS: atom_id res chain seq x y z
N MET A 1 -20.01 -34.23 -1.17
CA MET A 1 -18.83 -33.72 -0.43
C MET A 1 -18.43 -32.41 -1.06
N PRO A 2 -18.73 -31.26 -0.43
CA PRO A 2 -18.43 -29.98 -1.06
C PRO A 2 -17.09 -29.43 -0.57
N VAL A 3 -16.27 -29.04 -1.55
CA VAL A 3 -14.86 -28.61 -1.51
C VAL A 3 -14.71 -27.16 -0.99
N TYR A 4 -15.61 -26.69 -0.12
CA TYR A 4 -15.65 -25.29 0.32
C TYR A 4 -15.06 -25.05 1.71
N GLU A 5 -14.71 -26.10 2.47
CA GLU A 5 -14.14 -25.95 3.82
C GLU A 5 -12.62 -25.71 3.85
N THR A 6 -11.93 -25.74 2.71
CA THR A 6 -10.47 -25.55 2.64
C THR A 6 -10.00 -24.18 2.13
N LEU A 7 -10.90 -23.25 1.81
CA LEU A 7 -10.56 -21.91 1.29
C LEU A 7 -10.90 -20.75 2.23
N PHE A 8 -11.46 -21.04 3.40
CA PHE A 8 -11.73 -20.04 4.44
C PHE A 8 -11.12 -20.48 5.76
N LYS A 9 -9.77 -20.51 5.81
CA LYS A 9 -9.14 -20.16 7.09
C LYS A 9 -9.42 -18.70 7.31
N SER A 10 -10.12 -18.40 8.40
CA SER A 10 -10.39 -17.02 8.79
C SER A 10 -9.08 -16.22 8.78
N PRO A 11 -9.08 -14.92 8.43
CA PRO A 11 -7.90 -14.06 8.62
C PRO A 11 -7.47 -13.94 10.09
N LEU A 12 -8.22 -14.58 11.00
CA LEU A 12 -8.00 -14.64 12.44
C LEU A 12 -7.29 -15.93 12.87
N GLU A 13 -7.00 -16.87 11.96
CA GLU A 13 -6.14 -18.00 12.28
C GLU A 13 -4.66 -17.62 12.16
N VAL A 14 -4.15 -17.13 13.29
CA VAL A 14 -2.79 -17.37 13.76
C VAL A 14 -1.70 -16.60 13.01
N LEU A 15 -1.56 -15.30 13.32
CA LEU A 15 -0.22 -14.79 13.59
C LEU A 15 0.04 -15.01 15.08
N PRO A 16 0.79 -16.06 15.48
CA PRO A 16 1.40 -16.06 16.79
C PRO A 16 2.54 -15.07 16.66
N ILE A 17 2.29 -13.79 16.97
CA ILE A 17 3.35 -12.78 16.98
C ILE A 17 4.16 -13.04 18.24
N CYS A 18 4.99 -14.08 18.14
CA CYS A 18 5.98 -14.44 19.12
C CYS A 18 7.08 -13.39 19.01
N SER A 19 7.45 -12.81 20.16
CA SER A 19 8.60 -11.91 20.39
C SER A 19 9.89 -12.35 19.65
N ASP A 20 10.01 -13.63 19.32
CA ASP A 20 11.12 -14.22 18.59
C ASP A 20 11.20 -13.82 17.09
N MET A 21 10.08 -13.55 16.41
CA MET A 21 10.06 -13.11 15.00
C MET A 21 10.60 -11.68 14.85
N PHE A 22 10.31 -10.82 15.83
CA PHE A 22 10.82 -9.45 15.93
C PHE A 22 12.34 -9.40 16.04
N THR A 23 12.96 -10.37 16.70
CA THR A 23 14.41 -10.35 16.93
C THR A 23 15.20 -10.80 15.69
N TYR A 24 14.66 -11.71 14.88
CA TYR A 24 15.38 -12.28 13.73
C TYR A 24 15.44 -11.35 12.50
N HIS A 25 14.35 -10.64 12.19
CA HIS A 25 14.27 -9.79 10.99
C HIS A 25 14.92 -8.40 11.16
N TYR A 26 14.91 -7.84 12.38
CA TYR A 26 15.40 -6.48 12.66
C TYR A 26 16.93 -6.39 12.75
N CYS A 27 17.65 -7.52 12.83
CA CYS A 27 19.11 -7.53 12.94
C CYS A 27 19.87 -7.48 11.58
N ARG A 28 19.18 -7.49 10.44
CA ARG A 28 19.80 -7.49 9.09
C ARG A 28 19.53 -6.21 8.29
N GLY A 29 19.76 -5.05 8.89
CA GLY A 29 19.66 -3.75 8.21
C GLY A 29 20.23 -2.60 9.03
N ASP A 30 20.09 -1.38 8.52
CA ASP A 30 20.36 -0.17 9.29
C ASP A 30 19.51 -0.18 10.58
N PRO A 31 20.08 0.19 11.75
CA PRO A 31 19.47 -0.11 13.03
C PRO A 31 18.19 0.70 13.22
N ILE A 32 17.07 -0.02 13.35
CA ILE A 32 15.82 0.53 13.84
C ILE A 32 16.05 0.93 15.31
N PRO A 33 15.67 2.15 15.71
CA PRO A 33 15.87 2.61 17.08
C PRO A 33 15.28 1.63 18.10
N SER A 34 16.10 1.17 19.06
CA SER A 34 15.64 0.22 20.09
C SER A 34 14.46 0.75 20.90
N SER A 35 14.41 2.06 21.13
CA SER A 35 13.28 2.73 21.78
C SER A 35 11.95 2.61 21.04
N LEU A 36 11.97 2.38 19.72
CA LEU A 36 10.78 2.09 18.94
C LEU A 36 10.41 0.60 19.07
N ILE A 37 11.39 -0.30 18.98
CA ILE A 37 11.18 -1.75 19.11
C ILE A 37 10.50 -2.07 20.45
N GLU A 38 10.99 -1.47 21.55
CA GLU A 38 10.43 -1.65 22.90
C GLU A 38 8.97 -1.17 23.04
N LYS A 39 8.49 -0.33 22.11
CA LYS A 39 7.14 0.28 22.13
C LYS A 39 6.24 -0.22 21.00
N VAL A 40 6.63 -1.29 20.30
CA VAL A 40 5.82 -1.85 19.21
C VAL A 40 4.46 -2.34 19.74
N ASP A 41 4.47 -3.05 20.86
CA ASP A 41 3.24 -3.61 21.45
C ASP A 41 2.26 -2.53 21.92
N ASP A 42 2.78 -1.37 22.35
CA ASP A 42 1.96 -0.21 22.74
C ASP A 42 1.33 0.48 21.52
N TYR A 43 2.00 0.43 20.37
CA TYR A 43 1.56 1.09 19.15
C TYR A 43 0.54 0.25 18.38
N LEU A 44 0.73 -1.06 18.29
CA LEU A 44 -0.14 -1.98 17.54
C LEU A 44 -1.52 -2.12 18.20
N PRO A 45 -2.58 -2.37 17.42
CA PRO A 45 -3.89 -2.67 17.99
C PRO A 45 -3.85 -4.02 18.71
N GLN A 46 -4.48 -4.09 19.89
CA GLN A 46 -4.66 -5.36 20.60
C GLN A 46 -5.58 -6.34 19.84
N ASP A 47 -6.51 -5.79 19.05
CA ASP A 47 -7.40 -6.55 18.18
C ASP A 47 -7.53 -5.86 16.82
N PHE A 48 -7.09 -6.55 15.77
CA PHE A 48 -7.16 -6.08 14.39
C PHE A 48 -8.57 -6.10 13.81
N SER A 49 -9.52 -6.75 14.49
CA SER A 49 -10.94 -6.67 14.14
C SER A 49 -11.44 -5.22 14.14
N ASN A 50 -10.81 -4.34 14.93
CA ASN A 50 -11.10 -2.91 14.97
C ASN A 50 -10.83 -2.19 13.63
N PHE A 51 -10.06 -2.77 12.70
CA PHE A 51 -9.87 -2.19 11.37
C PHE A 51 -11.11 -2.36 10.48
N PHE A 52 -11.93 -3.37 10.76
CA PHE A 52 -13.08 -3.69 9.91
C PHE A 52 -14.35 -3.04 10.45
N PRO A 53 -15.09 -2.26 9.62
CA PRO A 53 -16.40 -1.76 10.01
C PRO A 53 -17.38 -2.93 10.18
N THR A 54 -18.12 -2.93 11.28
CA THR A 54 -19.35 -3.73 11.41
C THR A 54 -20.43 -3.10 10.55
N CYS A 55 -21.00 -3.83 9.58
CA CYS A 55 -22.24 -3.43 8.94
C CYS A 55 -23.38 -3.84 9.85
N GLN A 56 -24.15 -2.87 10.33
CA GLN A 56 -25.48 -3.11 10.86
C GLN A 56 -26.47 -2.85 9.75
N ASP A 57 -27.02 -3.94 9.22
CA ASP A 57 -28.14 -3.91 8.30
C ASP A 57 -29.42 -3.63 9.11
N GLU A 58 -30.41 -2.91 8.56
CA GLU A 58 -31.73 -2.71 9.19
C GLU A 58 -32.47 -4.04 9.48
N THR A 59 -31.96 -5.16 8.99
CA THR A 59 -32.45 -6.54 9.18
C THR A 59 -31.81 -7.26 10.38
N GLY A 60 -30.91 -6.62 11.14
CA GLY A 60 -30.25 -7.22 12.31
C GLY A 60 -29.16 -8.24 11.98
N TRP A 61 -28.66 -8.24 10.73
CA TRP A 61 -27.49 -9.03 10.34
C TRP A 61 -26.22 -8.32 10.85
N ASP A 62 -25.51 -8.94 11.78
CA ASP A 62 -24.22 -8.46 12.32
C ASP A 62 -23.08 -9.00 11.47
N GLY A 63 -22.91 -8.41 10.29
CA GLY A 63 -21.97 -8.86 9.27
C GLY A 63 -20.81 -7.88 9.18
N VAL A 64 -19.58 -8.39 9.21
CA VAL A 64 -18.42 -7.55 8.86
C VAL A 64 -18.57 -7.14 7.40
N CYS A 65 -18.80 -5.85 7.14
CA CYS A 65 -18.74 -5.31 5.79
C CYS A 65 -17.29 -5.27 5.37
N LYS A 66 -16.88 -6.28 4.62
CA LYS A 66 -15.49 -6.43 4.18
C LYS A 66 -15.33 -5.75 2.82
N PRO A 67 -14.68 -4.58 2.71
CA PRO A 67 -14.20 -4.08 1.42
C PRO A 67 -12.93 -4.84 1.03
N PHE A 68 -12.97 -6.17 1.05
CA PHE A 68 -11.84 -6.98 0.61
C PHE A 68 -11.82 -7.03 -0.92
N SER A 69 -10.64 -6.87 -1.48
CA SER A 69 -10.37 -7.16 -2.88
C SER A 69 -9.36 -8.29 -2.98
N TRP A 70 -9.16 -8.76 -4.20
CA TRP A 70 -7.96 -9.48 -4.56
C TRP A 70 -6.77 -8.52 -4.44
N ILE A 71 -5.78 -8.94 -3.66
CA ILE A 71 -4.56 -8.22 -3.34
C ILE A 71 -3.41 -9.03 -3.88
N HIS A 72 -2.58 -8.42 -4.71
CA HIS A 72 -1.38 -9.04 -5.23
C HIS A 72 -0.32 -9.25 -4.14
N ALA A 73 -0.24 -8.31 -3.21
CA ALA A 73 0.64 -8.26 -2.05
C ALA A 73 2.13 -8.11 -2.35
N ASP A 74 2.51 -8.04 -3.63
CA ASP A 74 3.90 -8.12 -4.08
C ASP A 74 4.14 -7.36 -5.41
N ILE A 75 3.55 -6.17 -5.53
CA ILE A 75 3.72 -5.32 -6.72
C ILE A 75 5.00 -4.49 -6.56
N MET A 76 6.14 -5.16 -6.71
CA MET A 76 7.48 -4.58 -6.71
C MET A 76 7.95 -4.25 -8.14
N ASP A 77 9.10 -3.59 -8.29
CA ASP A 77 9.57 -3.10 -9.59
C ASP A 77 9.95 -4.20 -10.59
N ASP A 78 10.35 -5.37 -10.12
CA ASP A 78 10.64 -6.57 -10.90
C ASP A 78 9.38 -7.30 -11.40
N ASN A 79 8.26 -7.12 -10.70
CA ASN A 79 6.96 -7.71 -11.04
C ASN A 79 6.12 -6.84 -11.99
N VAL A 80 6.60 -5.65 -12.38
CA VAL A 80 5.94 -4.78 -13.36
C VAL A 80 6.71 -4.75 -14.67
N HIS A 81 6.17 -5.41 -15.69
CA HIS A 81 6.76 -5.39 -17.03
C HIS A 81 6.49 -4.05 -17.72
N MET A 82 7.57 -3.37 -18.12
CA MET A 82 7.51 -2.13 -18.88
C MET A 82 7.70 -2.42 -20.36
N GLU A 83 6.79 -1.92 -21.18
CA GLU A 83 6.86 -2.00 -22.63
C GLU A 83 7.30 -0.66 -23.22
N SER A 84 8.11 -0.73 -24.28
CA SER A 84 8.53 0.46 -25.02
C SER A 84 7.69 0.62 -26.28
N THR A 85 6.98 1.73 -26.37
CA THR A 85 6.38 2.18 -27.62
C THR A 85 7.35 3.11 -28.33
N THR A 86 7.91 2.65 -29.46
CA THR A 86 8.59 3.54 -30.41
C THR A 86 7.54 4.18 -31.32
N ALA A 87 7.28 5.48 -31.15
CA ALA A 87 6.54 6.23 -32.14
C ALA A 87 7.44 6.39 -33.38
N GLY A 88 7.33 5.48 -34.34
CA GLY A 88 7.92 5.65 -35.67
C GLY A 88 7.17 6.75 -36.41
N LEU A 89 7.89 7.79 -36.84
CA LEU A 89 7.43 8.59 -37.97
C LEU A 89 7.49 7.67 -39.19
N ASP A 90 6.40 6.94 -39.45
CA ASP A 90 6.14 6.50 -40.81
C ASP A 90 5.97 7.77 -41.64
N GLY A 91 7.06 8.14 -42.30
CA GLY A 91 7.06 9.22 -43.26
C GLY A 91 6.10 8.87 -44.38
N ASN A 92 4.87 9.36 -44.29
CA ASN A 92 4.16 9.92 -45.43
C ASN A 92 2.86 10.63 -45.06
N SER A 93 2.75 11.80 -45.70
CA SER A 93 1.57 12.60 -45.97
C SER A 93 1.11 13.60 -44.90
N ALA A 94 1.28 14.87 -45.28
CA ALA A 94 0.48 16.00 -44.86
C ALA A 94 -1.01 15.64 -44.79
N ASP A 95 -1.72 16.05 -43.74
CA ASP A 95 -2.47 17.31 -43.70
C ASP A 95 -3.23 17.46 -42.37
N SER A 96 -3.49 18.72 -42.00
CA SER A 96 -4.55 19.22 -41.12
C SER A 96 -4.68 18.76 -39.64
N SER A 97 -4.44 19.72 -38.75
CA SER A 97 -5.19 20.08 -37.52
C SER A 97 -5.73 18.98 -36.59
N GLN A 98 -5.23 18.91 -35.35
CA GLN A 98 -6.12 18.85 -34.17
C GLN A 98 -5.43 19.07 -32.81
N GLU A 99 -5.99 20.02 -32.08
CA GLU A 99 -6.32 20.03 -30.64
C GLU A 99 -5.31 19.51 -29.61
N ASN A 100 -4.80 20.47 -28.84
CA ASN A 100 -4.15 20.28 -27.55
C ASN A 100 -5.05 19.50 -26.58
N SER A 101 -4.75 18.23 -26.33
CA SER A 101 -4.99 17.64 -25.02
C SER A 101 -4.05 16.48 -24.70
N SER A 102 -3.61 16.48 -23.43
CA SER A 102 -3.19 15.34 -22.63
C SER A 102 -1.73 14.86 -22.64
N SER A 103 -1.19 14.87 -21.42
CA SER A 103 -0.07 14.08 -20.89
C SER A 103 1.33 14.41 -21.41
N VAL A 104 1.95 15.41 -20.76
CA VAL A 104 3.40 15.60 -20.79
C VAL A 104 4.06 14.57 -19.86
N ASN A 105 4.10 13.31 -20.28
CA ASN A 105 5.01 12.32 -19.69
C ASN A 105 6.39 12.51 -20.32
N GLY A 106 7.27 13.23 -19.64
CA GLY A 106 8.74 13.10 -19.71
C GLY A 106 9.48 13.18 -21.04
N CYS A 107 8.85 13.27 -22.21
CA CYS A 107 9.57 13.19 -23.48
C CYS A 107 9.91 14.59 -24.00
N LYS A 108 11.08 15.10 -23.59
CA LYS A 108 11.76 16.20 -24.26
C LYS A 108 13.09 15.68 -24.81
N ASP A 109 13.14 15.33 -26.09
CA ASP A 109 14.14 15.85 -27.03
C ASP A 109 13.88 15.36 -28.46
N GLY A 110 14.39 16.10 -29.46
CA GLY A 110 14.18 15.87 -30.89
C GLY A 110 14.91 14.66 -31.49
N GLY A 111 14.42 13.46 -31.19
CA GLY A 111 14.80 12.18 -31.77
C GLY A 111 13.78 11.11 -31.35
N PHE A 112 13.73 9.95 -32.01
CA PHE A 112 12.76 8.85 -31.74
C PHE A 112 12.33 8.78 -30.26
N ARG A 113 11.07 9.12 -29.99
CA ARG A 113 10.52 9.14 -28.63
C ARG A 113 10.08 7.72 -28.27
N THR A 114 10.98 6.95 -27.69
CA THR A 114 10.61 5.74 -26.94
C THR A 114 9.85 6.16 -25.69
N CYS A 115 8.55 5.89 -25.66
CA CYS A 115 7.73 6.03 -24.46
C CYS A 115 7.68 4.68 -23.75
N TRP A 116 7.88 4.66 -22.44
CA TRP A 116 7.72 3.45 -21.64
C TRP A 116 6.39 3.50 -20.90
N HIS A 117 5.64 2.40 -20.94
CA HIS A 117 4.41 2.24 -20.18
C HIS A 117 4.36 0.85 -19.53
N PRO A 118 3.70 0.71 -18.37
CA PRO A 118 3.45 -0.61 -17.81
C PRO A 118 2.56 -1.40 -18.76
N GLY A 119 2.96 -2.62 -19.09
CA GLY A 119 2.22 -3.55 -19.95
C GLY A 119 1.55 -4.66 -19.15
N HIS A 120 2.30 -5.31 -18.28
CA HIS A 120 1.84 -6.49 -17.53
C HIS A 120 2.31 -6.45 -16.07
N ILE A 121 1.49 -7.03 -15.19
CA ILE A 121 1.86 -7.38 -13.82
C ILE A 121 2.11 -8.88 -13.78
N LEU A 122 3.19 -9.30 -13.15
CA LEU A 122 3.66 -10.68 -13.08
C LEU A 122 3.66 -11.18 -11.62
N ASP A 123 3.84 -12.49 -11.46
CA ASP A 123 3.97 -13.18 -10.16
C ASP A 123 2.78 -13.07 -9.18
N PHE A 124 1.67 -13.70 -9.53
CA PHE A 124 0.49 -13.80 -8.67
C PHE A 124 0.57 -14.91 -7.61
N SER A 125 1.76 -15.45 -7.30
CA SER A 125 1.90 -16.56 -6.35
C SER A 125 1.46 -16.18 -4.93
N ASN A 126 1.58 -14.89 -4.57
CA ASN A 126 1.20 -14.31 -3.28
C ASN A 126 -0.23 -13.73 -3.24
N LEU A 127 -1.05 -13.99 -4.28
CA LEU A 127 -2.39 -13.44 -4.40
C LEU A 127 -3.29 -13.88 -3.22
N LYS A 128 -3.89 -12.90 -2.54
CA LYS A 128 -4.78 -13.14 -1.38
C LYS A 128 -5.97 -12.18 -1.33
N CYS A 129 -6.93 -12.49 -0.48
CA CYS A 129 -8.06 -11.59 -0.20
C CYS A 129 -7.69 -10.68 0.98
N GLY A 130 -7.80 -9.36 0.82
CA GLY A 130 -7.36 -8.40 1.85
C GLY A 130 -7.75 -6.94 1.58
N GLU A 131 -7.22 -6.03 2.39
CA GLU A 131 -7.42 -4.58 2.22
C GLU A 131 -6.56 -4.02 1.07
N ARG A 132 -7.12 -3.11 0.27
CA ARG A 132 -6.44 -2.49 -0.90
C ARG A 132 -5.12 -1.80 -0.56
N ILE A 133 -4.99 -1.29 0.67
CA ILE A 133 -3.78 -0.63 1.15
C ILE A 133 -2.55 -1.55 1.10
N LEU A 134 -2.75 -2.87 1.15
CA LEU A 134 -1.67 -3.86 1.08
C LEU A 134 -0.97 -3.89 -0.27
N ASP A 135 -1.65 -3.54 -1.38
CA ASP A 135 -0.99 -3.38 -2.69
C ASP A 135 -0.30 -2.02 -2.83
N ILE A 136 -0.72 -1.01 -2.06
CA ILE A 136 -0.11 0.33 -2.09
C ILE A 136 1.27 0.34 -1.42
N ILE A 137 1.46 -0.45 -0.36
CA ILE A 137 2.72 -0.52 0.39
C ILE A 137 3.90 -0.89 -0.52
N PRO A 138 3.91 -2.03 -1.24
CA PRO A 138 5.05 -2.40 -2.09
C PRO A 138 5.24 -1.44 -3.27
N ILE A 139 4.16 -0.92 -3.87
CA ILE A 139 4.25 0.07 -4.95
C ILE A 139 4.97 1.33 -4.45
N TYR A 140 4.61 1.83 -3.27
CA TYR A 140 5.20 3.05 -2.74
C TYR A 140 6.67 2.88 -2.38
N LEU A 141 7.01 1.80 -1.69
CA LEU A 141 8.35 1.59 -1.18
C LEU A 141 9.32 1.13 -2.27
N ASP A 142 8.87 0.25 -3.16
CA ASP A 142 9.76 -0.37 -4.14
C ASP A 142 9.72 0.30 -5.51
N ILE A 143 8.53 0.56 -6.07
CA ILE A 143 8.42 1.21 -7.39
C ILE A 143 8.67 2.73 -7.29
N PHE A 144 8.02 3.40 -6.34
CA PHE A 144 8.15 4.86 -6.17
C PHE A 144 9.32 5.26 -5.29
N ARG A 145 10.02 4.31 -4.66
CA ARG A 145 11.18 4.55 -3.79
C ARG A 145 10.91 5.62 -2.72
N GLY A 146 9.68 5.65 -2.20
CA GLY A 146 9.25 6.60 -1.18
C GLY A 146 8.91 8.01 -1.68
N ASP A 147 8.78 8.24 -2.99
CA ASP A 147 8.35 9.55 -3.52
C ASP A 147 6.87 9.81 -3.25
N SER A 148 6.59 10.65 -2.25
CA SER A 148 5.23 11.01 -1.84
C SER A 148 4.44 11.75 -2.93
N SER A 149 5.11 12.39 -3.88
CA SER A 149 4.47 13.04 -5.03
C SER A 149 3.87 12.02 -5.97
N LEU A 150 4.59 10.92 -6.24
CA LEU A 150 4.11 9.81 -7.06
C LEU A 150 2.98 9.05 -6.37
N LEU A 151 3.11 8.82 -5.06
CA LEU A 151 2.04 8.22 -4.27
C LEU A 151 0.76 9.07 -4.33
N LYS A 152 0.87 10.40 -4.18
CA LYS A 152 -0.28 11.30 -4.30
C LYS A 152 -0.95 11.20 -5.68
N VAL A 153 -0.15 11.20 -6.76
CA VAL A 153 -0.69 11.02 -8.13
C VAL A 153 -1.37 9.66 -8.29
N LEU A 154 -0.80 8.59 -7.73
CA LEU A 154 -1.42 7.26 -7.75
C LEU A 154 -2.79 7.32 -7.06
N LEU A 155 -2.86 7.86 -5.84
CA LEU A 155 -4.09 7.95 -5.05
C LEU A 155 -5.17 8.77 -5.76
N ASP A 156 -4.81 9.94 -6.31
CA ASP A 156 -5.70 10.80 -7.10
C ASP A 156 -6.29 10.07 -8.32
N ARG A 157 -5.52 9.13 -8.91
CA ARG A 157 -5.91 8.36 -10.10
C ARG A 157 -6.59 7.03 -9.78
N TYR A 158 -6.30 6.44 -8.61
CA TYR A 158 -6.82 5.15 -8.18
C TYR A 158 -8.34 5.18 -8.05
N LYS A 159 -8.91 6.33 -7.64
CA LYS A 159 -10.36 6.65 -7.58
C LYS A 159 -11.23 5.64 -6.81
N LEU A 160 -10.64 4.63 -6.19
CA LEU A 160 -11.30 3.63 -5.38
C LEU A 160 -11.06 3.96 -3.90
N PRO A 161 -12.10 3.87 -3.06
CA PRO A 161 -11.92 4.11 -1.64
C PRO A 161 -10.96 3.07 -1.05
N LEU A 162 -9.89 3.53 -0.40
CA LEU A 162 -8.95 2.64 0.29
C LEU A 162 -9.54 2.08 1.58
N GLN A 163 -10.61 2.69 2.09
CA GLN A 163 -11.41 2.23 3.23
C GLN A 163 -12.89 2.46 2.97
N MET A 164 -13.74 1.65 3.61
CA MET A 164 -15.19 1.89 3.64
C MET A 164 -15.53 2.87 4.77
N LYS A 165 -16.44 3.81 4.50
CA LYS A 165 -16.97 4.74 5.51
C LYS A 165 -17.51 3.98 6.72
N ARG A 166 -17.00 4.30 7.90
CA ARG A 166 -17.53 3.76 9.16
C ARG A 166 -18.84 4.47 9.53
N SER A 167 -19.83 3.72 9.98
CA SER A 167 -20.91 4.29 10.81
C SER A 167 -20.30 4.73 12.14
N SER A 168 -20.84 5.80 12.72
CA SER A 168 -20.27 6.62 13.80
C SER A 168 -20.18 5.95 15.19
N VAL A 169 -19.77 4.68 15.25
CA VAL A 169 -19.56 3.95 16.50
C VAL A 169 -18.13 4.19 17.00
N THR A 170 -18.02 4.39 18.31
CA THR A 170 -16.89 4.76 19.18
C THR A 170 -15.66 3.86 19.08
N ILE A 171 -15.10 3.69 17.89
CA ILE A 171 -13.79 3.08 17.64
C ILE A 171 -12.75 4.21 17.70
N GLU A 172 -11.62 4.00 18.37
CA GLU A 172 -10.55 5.01 18.47
C GLU A 172 -10.24 5.61 17.09
N GLU A 173 -10.22 6.94 16.99
CA GLU A 173 -10.06 7.68 15.73
C GLU A 173 -8.84 7.20 14.93
N LYS A 174 -7.78 6.78 15.62
CA LYS A 174 -6.54 6.25 15.02
C LYS A 174 -6.75 4.99 14.17
N PHE A 175 -7.71 4.12 14.51
CA PHE A 175 -7.98 2.90 13.73
C PHE A 175 -8.65 3.20 12.39
N GLY A 176 -9.21 4.40 12.22
CA GLY A 176 -9.69 4.89 10.94
C GLY A 176 -8.58 5.40 10.06
N ARG A 177 -7.46 5.81 10.66
CA ARG A 177 -6.39 6.47 9.95
C ARG A 177 -5.66 5.51 9.01
N LEU A 178 -5.65 5.79 7.72
CA LEU A 178 -4.99 4.99 6.69
C LEU A 178 -3.49 4.84 6.94
N SER A 179 -2.82 5.92 7.33
CA SER A 179 -1.40 5.88 7.67
C SER A 179 -1.09 4.92 8.82
N TYR A 180 -1.93 4.91 9.86
CA TYR A 180 -1.78 4.00 11.00
C TYR A 180 -1.88 2.54 10.57
N ARG A 181 -2.87 2.22 9.73
CA ARG A 181 -3.03 0.86 9.18
C ARG A 181 -1.85 0.45 8.33
N ALA A 182 -1.40 1.31 7.42
CA ALA A 182 -0.24 1.05 6.58
C ALA A 182 0.99 0.74 7.43
N MET A 183 1.23 1.54 8.48
CA MET A 183 2.34 1.34 9.40
C MET A 183 2.21 0.03 10.19
N CYS A 184 1.02 -0.30 10.70
CA CYS A 184 0.77 -1.59 11.35
C CYS A 184 1.09 -2.77 10.43
N TYR A 185 0.65 -2.71 9.16
CA TYR A 185 0.98 -3.73 8.17
C TYR A 185 2.47 -3.82 7.87
N CYS A 186 3.19 -2.70 7.88
CA CYS A 186 4.65 -2.71 7.70
C CYS A 186 5.38 -3.35 8.89
N ILE A 187 4.91 -3.11 10.11
CA ILE A 187 5.50 -3.70 11.33
C ILE A 187 5.26 -5.21 11.38
N LEU A 188 4.08 -5.66 10.96
CA LEU A 188 3.69 -7.07 10.98
C LEU A 188 4.12 -7.87 9.76
N ASN A 189 4.73 -7.23 8.77
CA ASN A 189 5.12 -7.94 7.56
C ASN A 189 6.26 -8.93 7.87
N GLU A 190 6.19 -10.10 7.26
CA GLU A 190 7.24 -11.13 7.37
C GLU A 190 8.52 -10.71 6.63
N GLU A 191 8.39 -9.82 5.65
CA GLU A 191 9.51 -9.22 4.93
C GLU A 191 10.09 -8.02 5.68
N ASN A 192 11.34 -7.68 5.35
CA ASN A 192 12.07 -6.59 6.00
C ASN A 192 11.66 -5.20 5.48
N ILE A 193 10.35 -4.90 5.49
CA ILE A 193 9.78 -3.62 5.05
C ILE A 193 10.33 -2.47 5.90
N LEU A 194 10.45 -2.67 7.21
CA LEU A 194 10.99 -1.64 8.08
C LEU A 194 12.46 -1.35 7.78
N GLY A 195 13.27 -2.38 7.48
CA GLY A 195 14.64 -2.19 7.01
C GLY A 195 14.69 -1.29 5.77
N ALA A 196 13.78 -1.48 4.81
CA ALA A 196 13.67 -0.61 3.64
C ALA A 196 13.30 0.83 4.02
N ILE A 197 12.30 1.02 4.90
CA ILE A 197 11.89 2.34 5.40
C ILE A 197 13.06 3.08 6.07
N PHE A 198 13.74 2.47 7.03
CA PHE A 198 14.85 3.12 7.75
C PHE A 198 16.14 3.27 6.91
N SER A 199 16.24 2.55 5.80
CA SER A 199 17.29 2.76 4.80
C SER A 199 17.00 3.97 3.92
N MET A 200 15.74 4.12 3.48
CA MET A 200 15.28 5.24 2.64
C MET A 200 15.26 6.56 3.41
N TRP A 201 14.60 6.59 4.57
CA TRP A 201 14.47 7.79 5.42
C TRP A 201 15.40 7.69 6.63
N LYS A 202 16.66 8.07 6.45
CA LYS A 202 17.70 7.94 7.48
C LYS A 202 17.44 8.79 8.71
N GLU A 203 16.73 9.90 8.55
CA GLU A 203 16.26 10.79 9.60
C GLU A 203 15.36 10.08 10.61
N LEU A 204 14.60 9.05 10.20
CA LEU A 204 13.70 8.31 11.09
C LEU A 204 14.47 7.51 12.14
N ARG A 205 15.78 7.32 11.99
CA ARG A 205 16.64 6.73 13.02
C ARG A 205 16.73 7.59 14.29
N ALA A 206 16.30 8.85 14.23
CA ALA A 206 16.16 9.72 15.39
C ALA A 206 14.73 9.79 15.95
N ALA A 207 13.77 9.09 15.33
CA ALA A 207 12.37 9.14 15.72
C ALA A 207 12.16 8.58 17.13
N LYS A 208 11.23 9.20 17.86
CA LYS A 208 10.97 8.89 19.28
C LYS A 208 9.71 8.05 19.49
N SER A 209 8.84 7.98 18.49
CA SER A 209 7.62 7.19 18.52
C SER A 209 7.26 6.65 17.15
N TRP A 210 6.40 5.62 17.12
CA TRP A 210 5.91 5.03 15.88
C TRP A 210 4.97 5.98 15.13
N GLU A 211 4.25 6.87 15.81
CA GLU A 211 3.43 7.90 15.18
C GLU A 211 4.27 8.90 14.37
N GLU A 212 5.49 9.21 14.81
CA GLU A 212 6.42 10.06 14.06
C GLU A 212 6.84 9.38 12.76
N VAL A 213 7.19 8.09 12.82
CA VAL A 213 7.54 7.26 11.65
C VAL A 213 6.34 7.12 10.71
N GLU A 214 5.17 6.79 11.27
CA GLU A 214 3.91 6.63 10.56
C GLU A 214 3.56 7.88 9.74
N LEU A 215 3.54 9.05 10.39
CA LEU A 215 3.15 10.29 9.73
C LEU A 215 4.18 10.74 8.70
N ALA A 216 5.47 10.51 8.96
CA ALA A 216 6.53 10.85 8.02
C ALA A 216 6.47 10.00 6.73
N VAL A 217 6.19 8.70 6.86
CA VAL A 217 6.19 7.77 5.71
C VAL A 217 4.82 7.77 5.01
N TRP A 218 3.74 7.68 5.79
CA TRP A 218 2.40 7.37 5.30
C TRP A 218 1.41 8.53 5.42
N GLY A 219 1.82 9.69 5.94
CA GLY A 219 0.92 10.82 6.22
C GLY A 219 0.07 11.27 5.02
N VAL A 220 0.60 11.15 3.80
CA VAL A 220 -0.11 11.47 2.55
C VAL A 220 -1.38 10.64 2.32
N LEU A 221 -1.48 9.45 2.94
CA LEU A 221 -2.68 8.63 2.86
C LEU A 221 -3.86 9.27 3.61
N ASN A 222 -3.60 10.07 4.63
CA ASN A 222 -4.65 10.68 5.45
C ASN A 222 -5.37 11.82 4.71
N ASP A 223 -4.67 12.51 3.79
CA ASP A 223 -5.25 13.60 2.99
C ASP A 223 -6.40 13.11 2.09
N ASN A 224 -6.39 11.81 1.76
CA ASN A 224 -7.38 11.17 0.90
C ASN A 224 -8.60 10.63 1.66
N GLU A 225 -8.61 10.70 3.00
CA GLU A 225 -9.78 10.35 3.81
C GLU A 225 -10.94 11.34 3.60
N ALA A 226 -10.63 12.57 3.17
CA ALA A 226 -11.59 13.67 3.05
C ALA A 226 -12.45 13.66 1.77
N VAL A 227 -12.17 12.77 0.79
CA VAL A 227 -12.79 12.84 -0.56
C VAL A 227 -13.66 11.62 -0.91
N SER A 228 -13.76 10.63 -0.03
CA SER A 228 -14.64 9.46 -0.23
C SER A 228 -15.99 9.62 0.44
#